data_AF-A0A7C5V2K2-F1
#
_entry.id   AF-A0A7C5V2K2-F1
#
_cell.length_a   1.000
_cell.length_b   1.000
_cell.length_c   1.000
_cell.angle_alpha   90.00
_cell.angle_beta   90.00
_cell.angle_gamma   90.00
#
_symmetry.space_group_name_H-M   'P 1'
#
loop_
_entity.id
_entity.type
_entity.pdbx_description
1 polymer ?
#
loop_
_entity_poly.entity_id
_entity_poly.type
_entity_poly.pdbx_seq_one_letter_code
_entity_poly.pdbx_strand_id
1 'polypeptide(L)'
;MLPPIFSTIRQILCPVTHATSSPSLPKVGYTRDEAAKMLGISVESLTRLAARGLIKPSRALRRPIYSVEEMERFMKDTCINT
;
A
#
# COMPACT_ATOMS: atom_id res chain seq x y z
N MET A 1 28.71 -20.48 -46.57
CA MET A 1 27.31 -20.37 -46.13
C MET A 1 27.34 -20.38 -44.60
N LEU A 2 27.54 -19.20 -43.98
CA LEU A 2 27.73 -19.04 -42.53
C LEU A 2 26.37 -18.74 -41.85
N PRO A 3 26.10 -19.30 -40.65
CA PRO A 3 24.93 -18.96 -39.87
C PRO A 3 25.07 -17.60 -39.16
N PRO A 4 24.08 -16.69 -39.20
CA PRO A 4 24.04 -15.57 -38.29
C PRO A 4 23.41 -15.99 -36.95
N ILE A 5 24.31 -16.20 -35.99
CA ILE A 5 24.25 -15.90 -34.56
C ILE A 5 23.41 -14.64 -34.26
N PHE A 6 22.08 -14.75 -34.26
CA PHE A 6 21.22 -13.70 -33.72
C PHE A 6 21.06 -13.88 -32.21
N SER A 7 22.02 -13.25 -31.52
CA SER A 7 21.92 -12.74 -30.16
C SER A 7 20.50 -12.28 -29.80
N THR A 8 19.86 -12.98 -28.87
CA THR A 8 18.85 -12.39 -27.99
C THR A 8 19.07 -12.95 -26.59
N ILE A 9 20.16 -12.46 -25.98
CA ILE A 9 20.33 -12.51 -24.54
C ILE A 9 19.20 -11.67 -23.95
N ARG A 10 18.19 -12.36 -23.42
CA ARG A 10 17.14 -11.80 -22.57
C ARG A 10 17.82 -11.11 -21.39
N GLN A 11 17.92 -9.78 -21.46
CA GLN A 11 18.50 -8.97 -20.41
C GLN A 11 17.79 -9.24 -19.07
N ILE A 12 18.64 -9.53 -18.10
CA ILE A 12 18.40 -9.67 -16.67
C ILE A 12 18.71 -8.30 -16.03
N LEU A 13 17.98 -7.94 -14.97
CA LEU A 13 18.29 -6.92 -13.94
C LEU A 13 18.26 -5.44 -14.40
N CYS A 14 17.38 -4.57 -13.90
CA CYS A 14 17.39 -3.92 -12.57
C CYS A 14 16.41 -2.71 -12.65
N PRO A 15 16.31 -1.80 -11.65
CA PRO A 15 15.92 -1.94 -10.25
C PRO A 15 14.78 -0.93 -9.89
N VAL A 16 14.20 -1.04 -8.69
CA VAL A 16 13.49 0.01 -7.92
C VAL A 16 13.08 1.29 -8.67
N THR A 17 11.77 1.47 -8.90
CA THR A 17 11.19 2.77 -9.25
C THR A 17 11.05 3.61 -7.98
N HIS A 18 11.95 4.57 -7.75
CA HIS A 18 11.77 5.65 -6.79
C HIS A 18 11.66 7.00 -7.49
N ALA A 19 10.79 7.83 -6.92
CA ALA A 19 10.76 9.28 -6.98
C ALA A 19 10.30 9.94 -8.29
N THR A 20 8.99 10.18 -8.37
CA THR A 20 8.43 11.37 -9.01
C THR A 20 8.08 12.37 -7.91
N SER A 21 9.04 13.17 -7.46
CA SER A 21 8.82 14.26 -6.50
C SER A 21 8.29 15.50 -7.22
N SER A 22 7.05 15.42 -7.71
CA SER A 22 6.24 16.64 -7.80
C SER A 22 5.86 17.02 -6.36
N PRO A 23 5.69 18.31 -6.02
CA PRO A 23 5.15 18.70 -4.72
C PRO A 23 3.68 18.28 -4.63
N SER A 24 3.44 16.97 -4.51
CA SER A 24 2.14 16.41 -4.21
C SER A 24 1.82 16.82 -2.79
N LEU A 25 0.62 17.39 -2.60
CA LEU A 25 0.09 17.69 -1.28
C LEU A 25 0.30 16.48 -0.34
N PRO A 26 0.63 16.72 0.94
CA PRO A 26 0.86 15.63 1.89
C PRO A 26 -0.36 14.72 1.89
N LYS A 27 -0.13 13.41 1.71
CA LYS A 27 -1.21 12.43 1.66
C LYS A 27 -1.80 12.28 3.05
N VAL A 28 -2.98 12.85 3.26
CA VAL A 28 -3.66 12.86 4.58
C VAL A 28 -4.43 11.58 4.87
N GLY A 29 -4.71 10.76 3.85
CA GLY A 29 -5.45 9.53 4.04
C GLY A 29 -5.36 8.55 2.89
N TYR A 30 -5.76 7.32 3.20
CA TYR A 30 -5.80 6.18 2.32
C TYR A 30 -7.25 5.79 2.03
N THR A 31 -7.49 5.41 0.77
CA THR A 31 -8.71 4.67 0.42
C THR A 31 -8.66 3.26 1.01
N ARG A 32 -9.80 2.56 1.04
CA ARG A 32 -9.89 1.18 1.53
C ARG A 32 -8.87 0.25 0.88
N ASP A 33 -8.71 0.34 -0.45
CA ASP A 33 -7.82 -0.55 -1.20
C ASP A 33 -6.34 -0.21 -0.96
N GLU A 34 -6.02 1.08 -0.80
CA GLU A 34 -4.67 1.52 -0.46
C GLU A 34 -4.28 1.17 0.98
N ALA A 35 -5.20 1.35 1.93
CA ALA A 35 -4.99 0.98 3.33
C ALA A 35 -4.74 -0.53 3.46
N ALA A 36 -5.50 -1.36 2.75
CA ALA A 36 -5.31 -2.80 2.73
C ALA A 36 -3.93 -3.18 2.16
N LYS A 37 -3.51 -2.54 1.06
CA LYS A 37 -2.18 -2.73 0.47
C LYS A 37 -1.06 -2.29 1.41
N MET A 38 -1.23 -1.16 2.11
CA MET A 38 -0.24 -0.64 3.06
C MET A 38 -0.03 -1.61 4.23
N LEU A 39 -1.12 -2.17 4.77
CA LEU A 39 -1.06 -3.17 5.83
C LEU A 39 -0.69 -4.59 5.34
N GLY A 40 -0.63 -4.83 4.03
CA GLY A 40 -0.39 -6.16 3.46
C GLY A 40 -1.51 -7.17 3.71
N ILE A 41 -2.76 -6.72 3.89
CA ILE A 41 -3.92 -7.57 4.18
C ILE A 41 -4.98 -7.51 3.06
N SER A 42 -5.93 -8.44 3.09
CA SER A 42 -7.10 -8.36 2.21
C SER A 42 -8.04 -7.23 2.62
N VAL A 43 -8.73 -6.68 1.63
CA VAL A 43 -9.73 -5.62 1.81
C VAL A 43 -10.89 -6.06 2.73
N GLU A 44 -11.25 -7.34 2.67
CA GLU A 44 -12.24 -7.96 3.54
C GLU A 44 -11.76 -7.98 5.00
N SER A 45 -10.49 -8.33 5.24
CA SER A 45 -9.89 -8.28 6.57
C SER A 45 -9.87 -6.86 7.14
N LEU A 46 -9.52 -5.86 6.32
CA LEU A 46 -9.57 -4.46 6.73
C LEU A 46 -11.00 -4.05 7.15
N THR A 47 -12.00 -4.47 6.38
CA THR A 47 -13.41 -4.19 6.68
C THR A 47 -13.85 -4.85 7.99
N ARG A 48 -13.39 -6.07 8.26
CA ARG A 48 -13.63 -6.76 9.53
C ARG A 48 -12.95 -6.05 10.71
N LEU A 49 -11.73 -5.56 10.54
CA LEU A 49 -11.04 -4.78 11.57
C LEU A 49 -11.80 -3.49 11.91
N ALA A 50 -12.29 -2.79 10.87
CA ALA A 50 -13.11 -1.60 11.05
C ALA A 50 -14.46 -1.92 11.72
N ALA A 51 -15.11 -3.02 11.32
CA ALA A 51 -16.37 -3.47 11.94
C ALA A 51 -16.19 -3.87 13.42
N ARG A 52 -15.02 -4.42 13.78
CA ARG A 52 -14.66 -4.73 15.17
C ARG A 52 -14.21 -3.51 15.97
N GLY A 53 -14.03 -2.35 15.34
CA GLY A 53 -13.59 -1.12 16.00
C GLY A 53 -12.08 -1.07 16.30
N LEU A 54 -11.27 -1.97 15.72
CA LEU A 54 -9.82 -1.96 15.90
C LEU A 54 -9.16 -0.80 15.13
N ILE A 55 -9.67 -0.54 13.93
CA ILE A 55 -9.26 0.58 13.08
C ILE A 55 -10.45 1.52 12.95
N LYS A 56 -10.23 2.83 13.16
CA LYS A 56 -11.29 3.85 13.07
C LYS A 56 -11.26 4.58 11.72
N PRO A 57 -12.12 4.19 10.75
CA PRO A 57 -12.25 4.96 9.51
C PRO A 57 -12.99 6.28 9.74
N SER A 58 -12.65 7.30 8.95
CA SER A 58 -13.50 8.47 8.75
C SER A 58 -14.67 8.12 7.84
N ARG A 59 -15.90 8.19 8.38
CA ARG A 59 -17.15 7.80 7.71
C ARG A 59 -17.98 9.01 7.24
N ALA A 60 -17.36 10.19 7.16
CA ALA A 60 -18.03 11.41 6.68
C ALA A 60 -18.46 11.30 5.20
N LEU A 61 -17.84 10.39 4.44
CA LEU A 61 -18.10 10.15 3.02
C LEU A 61 -18.66 8.74 2.79
N ARG A 62 -19.30 8.52 1.62
CA ARG A 62 -19.85 7.21 1.20
C ARG A 62 -18.79 6.09 1.23
N ARG A 63 -17.55 6.41 0.88
CA ARG A 63 -16.41 5.49 0.99
C ARG A 63 -15.58 5.90 2.21
N PRO A 64 -15.32 4.99 3.15
CA PRO A 64 -14.51 5.31 4.31
C PRO A 64 -13.08 5.68 3.89
N ILE A 65 -12.54 6.73 4.50
CA ILE A 65 -11.14 7.14 4.37
C ILE A 65 -10.42 6.82 5.67
N TYR A 66 -9.23 6.28 5.57
CA TYR A 66 -8.38 5.99 6.71
C TYR A 66 -7.29 7.05 6.80
N SER A 67 -7.17 7.75 7.92
CA SER A 67 -6.07 8.71 8.10
C SER A 67 -4.73 7.98 8.22
N VAL A 68 -3.65 8.66 7.85
CA VAL A 68 -2.29 8.14 8.05
C VAL A 68 -2.01 7.90 9.54
N GLU A 69 -2.43 8.83 10.38
CA GLU A 69 -2.27 8.75 11.85
C GLU A 69 -2.94 7.51 12.46
N GLU A 70 -4.16 7.17 12.03
CA GLU A 70 -4.86 5.99 12.56
C GLU A 70 -4.16 4.69 12.13
N MET A 71 -3.61 4.66 10.91
CA MET A 71 -2.85 3.52 10.43
C MET A 71 -1.56 3.33 11.23
N GLU A 72 -0.83 4.42 11.49
CA GLU A 72 0.36 4.39 12.35
C GLU A 72 0.01 3.98 13.79
N ARG A 73 -1.08 4.51 14.34
CA ARG A 73 -1.59 4.17 15.68
C ARG A 73 -1.92 2.69 15.78
N PHE A 74 -2.65 2.13 14.81
CA PHE A 74 -2.96 0.71 14.75
C PHE A 74 -1.70 -0.16 14.75
N MET A 75 -0.70 0.22 13.96
CA MET A 75 0.56 -0.53 13.88
C MET A 75 1.32 -0.47 15.20
N LYS A 76 1.43 0.72 15.81
CA LYS A 76 2.08 0.88 17.13
C LYS A 76 1.38 0.03 18.20
N ASP A 77 0.05 0.13 18.31
CA ASP A 77 -0.71 -0.55 19.36
C ASP A 77 -0.66 -2.09 19.22
N THR A 78 -0.62 -2.62 18.00
CA THR A 78 -0.63 -4.07 17.77
C THR A 78 0.76 -4.71 17.78
N CYS A 79 1.80 -3.99 17.35
CA CYS A 79 3.16 -4.53 17.29
C CYS A 79 3.88 -4.57 18.65
N ILE A 80 3.46 -3.79 19.65
CA ILE A 80 4.12 -3.74 20.98
C ILE A 80 3.93 -5.05 21.79
N ASN A 81 3.03 -5.95 21.37
CA ASN A 81 2.71 -7.19 22.10
C ASN A 81 3.44 -8.45 21.58
N THR A 82 4.57 -8.32 20.89
CA THR A 82 5.38 -9.47 20.41
C THR A 82 6.80 -9.38 20.93
#